data_AF-A0A7W9VTS6-F1
#
_entry.id   AF-A0A7W9VTS6-F1
#
_cell.length_a   1.000
_cell.length_b   1.000
_cell.length_c   1.000
_cell.angle_alpha   90.00
_cell.angle_beta   90.00
_cell.angle_gamma   90.00
#
_symmetry.space_group_name_H-M   'P 1'
#
loop_
_entity.id
_entity.type
_entity.pdbx_description
1 polymer ?
#
loop_
_entity_poly.entity_id
_entity_poly.type
_entity_poly.pdbx_seq_one_letter_code
_entity_poly.pdbx_strand_id
1 'polypeptide(L)' 'MLQIKNGDPVRFSGDLEPLLTGLPAEEIKVIREGIMRQPFRVVALRTDGSAEVELSLAHETHFFHVNAADLQLIV' A
#
# COMPACT_ATOMS: atom_id res chain seq x y z
N MET A 1 5.58 9.91 -18.58
CA MET A 1 4.87 9.17 -17.50
C MET A 1 5.90 8.80 -16.45
N LEU A 2 5.68 9.14 -15.18
CA LEU A 2 6.51 8.66 -14.07
C LEU A 2 6.09 7.21 -13.79
N GLN A 3 7.03 6.28 -13.89
CA GLN A 3 6.80 4.86 -13.60
C GLN A 3 7.22 4.59 -12.16
N ILE A 4 6.33 3.97 -11.38
CA ILE A 4 6.60 3.50 -10.01
C ILE A 4 7.74 2.48 -10.04
N LYS A 5 8.62 2.53 -9.04
CA LYS A 5 9.76 1.63 -8.84
C LYS A 5 9.84 1.18 -7.38
N ASN A 6 10.61 0.13 -7.12
CA ASN A 6 10.89 -0.30 -5.75
C ASN A 6 11.61 0.83 -4.98
N GLY A 7 11.19 1.06 -3.74
CA GLY A 7 11.64 2.14 -2.87
C GLY A 7 10.81 3.42 -2.96
N ASP A 8 9.96 3.56 -3.98
CA ASP A 8 9.18 4.78 -4.19
C ASP A 8 8.11 4.96 -3.11
N PRO A 9 7.94 6.21 -2.61
CA PRO A 9 6.81 6.56 -1.76
C PRO A 9 5.53 6.67 -2.61
N VAL A 10 4.52 5.91 -2.24
CA VAL A 10 3.23 5.86 -2.94
C VAL A 10 2.09 6.05 -1.96
N ARG A 11 0.94 6.52 -2.47
CA ARG A 11 -0.33 6.50 -1.75
C ARG A 11 -1.32 5.64 -2.51
N PHE A 12 -2.31 5.13 -1.81
CA PHE A 12 -3.46 4.52 -2.47
C PHE A 12 -4.29 5.59 -3.19
N SER A 13 -4.66 5.30 -4.43
CA SER A 13 -5.60 6.09 -5.24
C SER A 13 -6.81 5.29 -5.72
N GLY A 14 -6.79 3.96 -5.58
CA GLY A 14 -7.90 3.07 -5.90
C GLY A 14 -8.89 2.87 -4.74
N ASP A 15 -9.83 1.94 -4.94
CA ASP A 15 -10.74 1.50 -3.88
C ASP A 15 -10.00 0.62 -2.88
N LEU A 16 -10.20 0.90 -1.59
CA LEU A 16 -9.57 0.19 -0.49
C LEU A 16 -10.39 -1.00 0.00
N GLU A 17 -11.71 -1.01 -0.23
CA GLU A 17 -12.58 -2.10 0.23
C GLU A 17 -12.13 -3.49 -0.25
N PRO A 18 -11.66 -3.69 -1.51
CA PRO A 18 -11.18 -4.97 -1.97
C PRO A 18 -9.94 -5.46 -1.20
N LEU A 19 -9.07 -4.55 -0.77
CA LEU A 19 -7.87 -4.88 0.01
C LEU A 19 -8.24 -5.29 1.45
N LEU A 20 -9.28 -4.67 2.00
CA LEU A 20 -9.74 -4.88 3.38
C LEU A 20 -10.64 -6.11 3.52
N THR A 21 -11.14 -6.65 2.41
CA THR A 21 -12.07 -7.77 2.41
C THR A 21 -11.39 -9.03 2.94
N GLY A 22 -11.95 -9.63 3.99
CA GLY A 22 -11.45 -10.87 4.59
C GLY A 22 -10.35 -10.67 5.63
N LEU A 23 -9.90 -9.42 5.87
CA LEU A 23 -8.97 -9.11 6.94
C LEU A 23 -9.69 -8.99 8.31
N PRO A 24 -9.02 -9.30 9.42
CA PRO A 24 -9.54 -9.01 10.76
C PRO A 24 -9.82 -7.52 10.96
N ALA A 25 -10.86 -7.19 11.74
CA ALA A 25 -11.26 -5.81 11.99
C ALA A 25 -10.13 -4.93 12.57
N GLU A 26 -9.24 -5.53 13.37
CA GLU A 26 -8.08 -4.85 13.93
C GLU A 26 -7.08 -4.45 12.84
N GLU A 27 -6.75 -5.36 11.92
CA GLU A 27 -5.89 -5.07 10.76
C GLU A 27 -6.51 -4.02 9.84
N ILE A 28 -7.81 -4.12 9.58
CA ILE A 28 -8.54 -3.12 8.77
C ILE A 28 -8.39 -1.72 9.36
N LYS A 29 -8.52 -1.60 10.69
CA LYS A 29 -8.37 -0.32 11.38
C LYS A 29 -6.94 0.22 11.23
N VAL A 30 -5.94 -0.63 11.42
CA VAL A 30 -4.52 -0.27 11.27
C VAL A 30 -4.21 0.20 9.85
N ILE A 31 -4.67 -0.53 8.83
CA ILE A 31 -4.49 -0.17 7.42
C ILE A 31 -5.17 1.17 7.12
N ARG A 32 -6.44 1.35 7.50
CA ARG A 32 -7.17 2.61 7.27
C ARG A 32 -6.49 3.80 7.94
N GLU A 33 -6.05 3.65 9.20
CA GLU A 33 -5.33 4.72 9.90
C GLU A 33 -3.96 4.98 9.25
N GLY A 34 -3.26 3.94 8.82
CA GLY A 34 -1.96 4.03 8.17
C GLY A 34 -2.01 4.76 6.84
N ILE A 35 -2.96 4.40 5.96
CA ILE A 35 -3.18 5.04 4.65
C ILE A 35 -3.42 6.55 4.79
N MET A 36 -4.16 6.95 5.83
CA MET A 36 -4.51 8.36 6.04
C MET A 36 -3.36 9.19 6.60
N ARG A 37 -2.40 8.55 7.28
CA ARG A 37 -1.34 9.25 8.03
C ARG A 37 -0.02 9.35 7.26
N GLN A 38 0.30 8.38 6.41
CA GLN A 38 1.62 8.32 5.79
C GLN A 38 1.64 7.59 4.44
N PRO A 39 2.62 7.90 3.59
CA PRO A 39 2.89 7.12 2.38
C PRO A 39 3.30 5.68 2.68
N PHE A 40 3.00 4.81 1.73
CA PHE A 40 3.56 3.47 1.62
C PHE A 40 4.89 3.52 0.88
N ARG A 41 5.72 2.49 1.06
CA ARG A 41 6.86 2.25 0.18
C ARG A 41 6.63 1.01 -0.66
N VAL A 42 6.93 1.08 -1.95
CA VAL A 42 6.91 -0.11 -2.79
C VAL A 42 8.12 -0.96 -2.47
N VAL A 43 7.89 -2.19 -2.04
CA VAL A 43 8.95 -3.17 -1.75
C VAL A 43 9.30 -3.93 -3.01
N ALA A 44 8.28 -4.42 -3.72
CA ALA A 44 8.44 -5.22 -4.93
C ALA A 44 7.29 -4.99 -5.91
N LEU A 45 7.63 -4.77 -7.18
CA LEU A 45 6.69 -4.85 -8.29
C LEU A 45 6.73 -6.26 -8.88
N ARG A 46 5.56 -6.87 -9.04
CA ARG A 46 5.40 -8.22 -9.57
C ARG A 46 5.00 -8.20 -11.04
N THR A 47 5.30 -9.29 -11.74
CA THR A 47 5.00 -9.43 -13.17
C THR A 47 3.50 -9.58 -13.47
N ASP A 48 2.70 -9.92 -12.46
CA ASP A 48 1.24 -10.01 -12.53
C ASP A 48 0.54 -8.64 -12.42
N GLY A 49 1.30 -7.55 -12.30
CA GLY A 49 0.78 -6.20 -12.15
C GLY A 49 0.44 -5.81 -10.70
N SER A 50 0.67 -6.70 -9.73
CA SER A 50 0.59 -6.35 -8.31
C SER A 50 1.88 -5.74 -7.79
N ALA A 51 1.78 -5.04 -6.66
CA ALA A 51 2.88 -4.50 -5.90
C ALA A 51 2.77 -4.98 -4.45
N GLU A 52 3.91 -5.31 -3.85
CA GLU A 52 4.04 -5.40 -2.40
C GLU A 52 4.43 -4.04 -1.85
N VAL A 53 3.67 -3.57 -0.87
CA VAL A 53 3.88 -2.29 -0.22
C VAL A 53 4.10 -2.45 1.27
N GLU A 54 4.99 -1.62 1.80
CA GLU A 54 5.33 -1.53 3.21
C GLU A 54 4.68 -0.30 3.83
N LEU A 55 4.00 -0.50 4.96
CA LEU A 55 3.50 0.52 5.86
C LEU A 55 4.27 0.43 7.18
N SER A 56 5.19 1.36 7.41
CA SER A 56 5.96 1.44 8.66
C SER A 56 5.28 2.33 9.70
N LEU A 57 4.51 1.75 10.61
CA LEU A 57 3.95 2.46 11.77
C LEU A 57 4.97 2.51 12.92
N ALA A 58 4.79 3.44 13.86
CA ALA A 58 5.78 3.77 14.91
C ALA A 58 6.41 2.57 15.66
N HIS A 59 5.69 1.46 15.79
CA HIS A 59 6.18 0.24 16.45
C HIS A 59 5.99 -1.03 15.63
N GLU A 60 5.46 -0.93 14.41
CA GLU A 60 5.06 -2.11 13.61
C GLU A 60 5.20 -1.83 12.12
N THR A 61 5.73 -2.81 11.39
CA THR A 61 5.77 -2.77 9.92
C THR A 61 4.79 -3.78 9.37
N HIS A 62 3.91 -3.32 8.50
CA HIS A 62 2.92 -4.16 7.84
C HIS A 62 3.17 -4.21 6.33
N PHE A 63 3.01 -5.39 5.74
CA PHE A 63 3.21 -5.62 4.30
C PHE A 63 1.89 -6.07 3.67
N PHE A 64 1.54 -5.48 2.53
CA PHE A 64 0.30 -5.78 1.82
C PHE A 64 0.52 -5.92 0.32
N HIS A 65 -0.31 -6.74 -0.35
CA HIS A 65 -0.30 -6.89 -1.80
C HIS A 65 -1.47 -6.13 -2.40
N VAL A 66 -1.17 -5.31 -3.40
CA VAL A 66 -2.10 -4.32 -3.95
C VAL A 66 -1.91 -4.30 -5.46
N ASN A 67 -2.92 -3.89 -6.23
CA ASN A 67 -2.69 -3.67 -7.65
C ASN A 67 -1.79 -2.44 -7.84
N ALA A 68 -0.73 -2.53 -8.64
CA ALA A 68 0.15 -1.40 -8.88
C ALA A 68 -0.58 -0.23 -9.57
N ALA A 69 -1.69 -0.50 -10.27
CA ALA A 69 -2.56 0.52 -10.86
C ALA A 69 -3.34 1.33 -9.82
N ASP A 70 -3.54 0.79 -8.61
CA ASP A 70 -4.23 1.47 -7.51
C ASP A 70 -3.29 2.37 -6.69
N LEU A 71 -2.02 2.45 -7.08
CA LEU A 71 -0.99 3.24 -6.44
C LEU A 71 -0.70 4.53 -7.21
N GLN A 72 -0.49 5.61 -6.47
CA GLN A 72 -0.05 6.89 -7.00
C GLN A 72 1.28 7.30 -6.36
N LEU A 73 2.27 7.59 -7.20
CA LEU A 73 3.56 8.12 -6.78
C LEU A 73 3.40 9.49 -6.12
N ILE A 74 4.10 9.71 -5.00
CA ILE A 74 4.21 11.00 -4.33
C ILE A 74 5.54 11.63 -4.75
N VAL A 75 5.49 12.83 -5.34
CA VAL A 75 6.66 13.61 -5.80
C VAL A 75 6.94 14.79 -4.91
#